data_AF-A0A3M0Z805-F1
#
_entry.id   AF-A0A3M0Z805-F1
#
_cell.length_a   1.000
_cell.length_b   1.000
_cell.length_c   1.000
_cell.angle_alpha   90.00
_cell.angle_beta   90.00
_cell.angle_gamma   90.00
#
_symmetry.space_group_name_H-M   'P 1'
#
loop_
_entity.id
_entity.type
_entity.pdbx_description
1 polymer ?
#
loop_
_entity_poly.entity_id
_entity_poly.type
_entity_poly.pdbx_seq_one_letter_code
_entity_poly.pdbx_strand_id
1 'polypeptide(L)'
;MLQLISDDLAQVGLHVVLNTNRTLTRTILKSRRWELSFDNPDQICPLQENGIVFYPSYFLKGLLSQKTVNLWDRVNWPAPDSPPPCETHPLYKGLVLAVKTLNASTREEQARFLKQYFDLAAREVWTTGICTRGFQPVIVKHGFKNVPREGVYTWDYLSPANLGLETYFMVPDRSTPEAVNTPQTETLLRKAILSCIEQGKKQTVSHLQHPTSSAAREREDQSSAMLVLYSAVGLLLIGLILLSFRYPFILRRLCIMIPQLLIISI
;
A
#
# COMPACT_ATOMS: atom_id res chain seq x y z
N MET A 1 -13.33 17.17 -12.34
CA MET A 1 -12.49 16.18 -13.04
C MET A 1 -13.32 15.31 -13.97
N LEU A 2 -14.26 14.49 -13.48
CA LEU A 2 -15.09 13.64 -14.36
C LEU A 2 -15.85 14.41 -15.45
N GLN A 3 -16.35 15.61 -15.15
CA GLN A 3 -16.96 16.47 -16.16
C GLN A 3 -15.97 16.86 -17.26
N LEU A 4 -14.75 17.25 -16.89
CA LEU A 4 -13.70 17.61 -17.86
C LEU A 4 -13.37 16.42 -18.78
N ILE A 5 -13.27 15.22 -18.20
CA ILE A 5 -13.07 13.98 -18.98
C ILE A 5 -14.26 13.75 -19.93
N SER A 6 -15.50 13.94 -19.46
CA SER A 6 -16.68 13.81 -20.30
C SER A 6 -16.68 14.82 -21.45
N ASP A 7 -16.27 16.07 -21.19
CA ASP A 7 -16.22 17.12 -22.19
C ASP A 7 -15.11 16.84 -23.23
N ASP A 8 -13.95 16.34 -22.79
CA ASP A 8 -12.86 15.92 -23.67
C ASP A 8 -13.26 14.70 -24.53
N LEU A 9 -13.96 13.73 -23.96
CA LEU A 9 -14.48 12.57 -24.70
C LEU A 9 -15.57 12.98 -25.70
N ALA A 10 -16.37 14.00 -25.40
CA ALA A 10 -17.35 14.54 -26.34
C ALA A 10 -16.69 15.13 -27.59
N GLN A 11 -15.48 15.71 -27.47
CA GLN A 11 -14.74 16.25 -28.63
C GLN A 11 -14.33 15.16 -29.64
N VAL A 12 -14.19 13.91 -29.19
CA VAL A 12 -13.92 12.75 -30.07
C VAL A 12 -15.19 11.96 -30.43
N GLY A 13 -16.37 12.52 -30.16
CA GLY A 13 -17.67 11.92 -30.48
C GLY A 13 -18.16 10.85 -29.50
N LEU A 14 -17.54 10.74 -28.32
CA LEU A 14 -17.96 9.82 -27.27
C LEU A 14 -18.89 10.53 -26.27
N HIS A 15 -20.13 10.06 -26.18
CA HIS A 15 -21.09 10.56 -25.19
C HIS A 15 -21.02 9.73 -23.91
N VAL A 16 -20.65 10.36 -22.79
CA VAL A 16 -20.51 9.71 -21.49
C VAL A 16 -21.58 10.22 -20.52
N VAL A 17 -22.31 9.30 -19.88
CA VAL A 17 -23.28 9.63 -18.84
C VAL A 17 -22.66 9.40 -17.47
N LEU A 18 -22.48 10.49 -16.72
CA LEU A 18 -21.87 10.43 -15.39
C LEU A 18 -22.91 9.99 -14.35
N ASN A 19 -22.65 8.86 -13.68
CA ASN A 19 -23.41 8.47 -12.50
C ASN A 19 -22.76 9.03 -11.23
N THR A 20 -23.36 10.08 -10.66
CA THR A 20 -22.88 10.75 -9.44
C THR A 20 -23.53 10.23 -8.16
N ASN A 21 -24.37 9.19 -8.23
CA ASN A 21 -25.08 8.67 -7.07
C ASN A 21 -24.14 7.88 -6.15
N ARG A 22 -23.60 8.57 -5.13
CA ARG A 22 -22.67 8.01 -4.15
C ARG A 22 -23.24 6.81 -3.39
N THR A 23 -24.54 6.83 -3.07
CA THR A 23 -25.21 5.77 -2.31
C THR A 23 -25.28 4.47 -3.12
N LEU A 24 -25.52 4.56 -4.43
CA LEU A 24 -25.60 3.40 -5.33
C LEU A 24 -24.24 2.98 -5.90
N THR A 25 -23.22 3.83 -5.83
CA THR A 25 -21.90 3.58 -6.44
C THR A 25 -21.34 2.21 -6.04
N ARG A 26 -21.37 1.86 -4.74
CA ARG A 26 -20.90 0.53 -4.28
C ARG A 26 -21.70 -0.62 -4.86
N THR A 27 -23.02 -0.47 -4.98
CA THR A 27 -23.90 -1.51 -5.53
C THR A 27 -23.68 -1.68 -7.03
N ILE A 28 -23.51 -0.59 -7.77
CA ILE A 28 -23.23 -0.60 -9.21
C ILE A 28 -21.87 -1.25 -9.50
N LEU A 29 -20.83 -0.83 -8.77
CA LEU A 29 -19.49 -1.40 -8.90
C LEU A 29 -19.48 -2.90 -8.58
N LYS A 30 -20.24 -3.32 -7.57
CA LYS A 30 -20.42 -4.75 -7.22
C LYS A 30 -21.24 -5.53 -8.25
N SER A 31 -22.28 -4.91 -8.82
CA SER A 31 -23.14 -5.56 -9.81
C SER A 31 -22.49 -5.67 -11.19
N ARG A 32 -21.38 -4.96 -11.41
CA ARG A 32 -20.62 -4.91 -12.68
C ARG A 32 -21.45 -4.42 -13.86
N ARG A 33 -22.50 -3.63 -13.58
CA ARG A 33 -23.33 -2.97 -14.57
C ARG A 33 -22.80 -1.56 -14.82
N TRP A 34 -21.58 -1.47 -15.35
CA TRP A 34 -20.89 -0.24 -15.70
C TRP A 34 -19.94 -0.50 -16.86
N GLU A 35 -19.77 0.49 -17.74
CA GLU A 35 -18.88 0.42 -18.90
C GLU A 35 -17.49 1.00 -18.57
N LEU A 36 -17.47 2.09 -17.80
CA LEU A 36 -16.26 2.73 -17.29
C LEU A 36 -16.41 3.00 -15.79
N SER A 37 -15.34 2.74 -15.03
CA SER A 37 -15.27 3.07 -13.61
C SER A 37 -14.11 4.02 -13.37
N PHE A 38 -14.35 5.08 -12.62
CA PHE A 38 -13.30 5.93 -12.10
C PHE A 38 -13.02 5.54 -10.65
N ASP A 39 -11.75 5.33 -10.33
CA ASP A 39 -11.30 5.06 -8.98
C ASP A 39 -10.14 6.00 -8.63
N ASN A 40 -10.02 6.33 -7.35
CA ASN A 40 -8.91 7.09 -6.80
C ASN A 40 -8.24 6.20 -5.75
N PRO A 41 -7.35 5.27 -6.17
CA PRO A 41 -6.74 4.36 -5.24
C PRO A 41 -5.89 5.17 -4.25
N ASP A 42 -6.23 5.04 -2.95
CA ASP A 42 -5.41 5.60 -1.88
C ASP A 42 -4.14 4.77 -1.62
N GLN A 43 -3.90 3.71 -2.41
CA GLN A 43 -2.83 2.74 -2.17
C GLN A 43 -1.54 3.12 -2.88
N ILE A 44 -0.47 3.21 -2.10
CA ILE A 44 0.87 3.59 -2.58
C ILE A 44 1.75 2.35 -2.75
N CYS A 45 1.44 1.27 -2.02
CA CYS A 45 2.19 0.02 -2.10
C CYS A 45 1.49 -0.97 -3.05
N PRO A 46 2.11 -1.30 -4.20
CA PRO A 46 1.51 -2.23 -5.15
C PRO A 46 1.38 -3.67 -4.64
N LEU A 47 2.06 -3.99 -3.54
CA LEU A 47 2.25 -5.35 -3.03
C LEU A 47 1.54 -5.61 -1.70
N GLN A 48 0.75 -4.66 -1.21
CA GLN A 48 -0.03 -4.88 0.00
C GLN A 48 -1.05 -6.00 -0.23
N GLU A 49 -1.42 -6.77 0.79
CA GLU A 49 -2.26 -7.99 0.67
C GLU A 49 -3.62 -7.77 -0.03
N ASN A 50 -4.08 -6.51 -0.12
CA ASN A 50 -5.29 -6.09 -0.83
C ASN A 50 -5.00 -5.07 -1.96
N GLY A 51 -3.75 -5.03 -2.41
CA GLY A 51 -3.17 -4.07 -3.34
C GLY A 51 -3.90 -4.07 -4.69
N ILE A 52 -4.65 -3.00 -4.91
CA ILE A 52 -5.35 -2.58 -6.12
C ILE A 52 -4.42 -2.56 -7.34
N VAL A 53 -3.11 -2.61 -7.17
CA VAL A 53 -2.19 -2.46 -8.31
C VAL A 53 -2.15 -3.69 -9.22
N PHE A 54 -2.63 -4.85 -8.75
CA PHE A 54 -2.93 -5.99 -9.63
C PHE A 54 -4.39 -6.01 -10.14
N TYR A 55 -5.11 -4.88 -10.05
CA TYR A 55 -6.48 -4.78 -10.54
C TYR A 55 -6.50 -4.55 -12.05
N PRO A 56 -7.20 -5.45 -12.74
CA PRO A 56 -8.54 -5.04 -13.13
C PRO A 56 -9.55 -5.75 -12.24
N SER A 57 -9.73 -5.36 -10.97
CA SER A 57 -10.55 -6.16 -10.04
C SER A 57 -12.00 -6.27 -10.41
N TYR A 58 -12.56 -5.30 -11.10
CA TYR A 58 -13.95 -5.43 -11.48
C TYR A 58 -14.10 -6.45 -12.63
N PHE A 59 -13.04 -6.70 -13.41
CA PHE A 59 -12.93 -7.86 -14.31
C PHE A 59 -12.53 -9.14 -13.55
N LEU A 60 -11.48 -9.09 -12.74
CA LEU A 60 -10.82 -10.25 -12.10
C LEU A 60 -11.53 -10.81 -10.88
N LYS A 61 -12.30 -10.00 -10.13
CA LYS A 61 -13.18 -10.52 -9.07
C LYS A 61 -14.20 -11.50 -9.63
N GLY A 62 -14.44 -11.52 -10.95
CA GLY A 62 -15.26 -12.52 -11.63
C GLY A 62 -14.55 -13.79 -12.00
N LEU A 63 -13.27 -13.67 -12.35
CA LEU A 63 -12.55 -14.67 -13.13
C LEU A 63 -11.73 -15.63 -12.25
N LEU A 64 -11.59 -15.33 -10.96
CA LEU A 64 -10.65 -16.03 -10.07
C LEU A 64 -11.39 -16.88 -9.04
N SER A 65 -11.94 -17.99 -9.55
CA SER A 65 -12.46 -19.11 -8.76
C SER A 65 -11.80 -20.39 -9.30
N GLN A 66 -10.66 -20.78 -8.72
CA GLN A 66 -10.40 -22.14 -8.22
C GLN A 66 -8.91 -22.46 -8.02
N LYS A 67 -8.68 -23.09 -6.86
CA LYS A 67 -7.71 -24.16 -6.55
C LYS A 67 -6.22 -23.93 -6.86
N THR A 68 -5.59 -23.07 -6.07
CA THR A 68 -4.33 -23.41 -5.37
C THR A 68 -4.06 -22.40 -4.26
N VAL A 69 -4.23 -22.85 -3.01
CA VAL A 69 -3.66 -22.33 -1.75
C VAL A 69 -3.96 -20.85 -1.38
N ASN A 70 -4.97 -20.68 -0.52
CA ASN A 70 -5.12 -19.75 0.62
C ASN A 70 -4.89 -18.22 0.49
N LEU A 71 -4.51 -17.65 -0.67
CA LEU A 71 -4.68 -16.21 -0.91
C LEU A 71 -6.07 -15.87 -1.49
N TRP A 72 -6.78 -16.90 -1.94
CA TRP A 72 -7.95 -16.81 -2.82
C TRP A 72 -9.30 -16.78 -2.09
N ASP A 73 -9.34 -17.20 -0.82
CA ASP A 73 -10.60 -17.28 -0.05
C ASP A 73 -11.05 -15.93 0.54
N ARG A 74 -10.23 -14.87 0.41
CA ARG A 74 -10.57 -13.51 0.89
C ARG A 74 -11.00 -12.54 -0.20
N VAL A 75 -10.88 -12.91 -1.49
CA VAL A 75 -11.43 -12.12 -2.59
C VAL A 75 -12.85 -12.61 -2.88
N ASN A 76 -13.74 -12.37 -1.92
CA ASN A 76 -15.14 -12.77 -2.02
C ASN A 76 -15.83 -12.11 -3.23
N TRP A 77 -16.42 -13.00 -4.04
CA TRP A 77 -17.51 -12.82 -5.00
C TRP A 77 -17.19 -12.71 -6.50
N PRO A 78 -16.81 -13.82 -7.14
CA PRO A 78 -17.22 -14.07 -8.52
C PRO A 78 -18.71 -14.40 -8.58
N ALA A 79 -19.35 -14.10 -9.71
CA ALA A 79 -20.48 -14.93 -10.12
C ALA A 79 -19.90 -16.36 -10.26
N PRO A 80 -20.48 -17.38 -9.62
CA PRO A 80 -19.90 -18.73 -9.54
C PRO A 80 -19.48 -19.35 -10.89
N ASP A 81 -20.00 -18.81 -12.00
CA ASP A 81 -19.99 -19.45 -13.31
C ASP A 81 -19.07 -18.78 -14.35
N SER A 82 -18.24 -17.79 -13.98
CA SER A 82 -17.33 -17.16 -14.94
C SER A 82 -16.02 -17.97 -15.07
N PRO A 83 -15.74 -18.61 -16.22
CA PRO A 83 -14.49 -19.33 -16.42
C PRO A 83 -13.29 -18.37 -16.42
N PRO A 84 -12.10 -18.79 -15.98
CA PRO A 84 -10.90 -17.95 -16.05
C PRO A 84 -10.60 -17.51 -17.49
N PRO A 85 -9.82 -16.42 -17.69
CA PRO A 85 -9.40 -16.02 -19.02
C PRO A 85 -8.63 -17.17 -19.67
N CYS A 86 -8.82 -17.37 -20.97
CA CYS A 86 -8.00 -18.30 -21.73
C CYS A 86 -6.51 -17.98 -21.55
N GLU A 87 -5.65 -19.00 -21.55
CA GLU A 87 -4.19 -18.82 -21.42
C GLU A 87 -3.58 -17.90 -22.48
N THR A 88 -4.23 -17.81 -23.64
CA THR A 88 -3.84 -16.91 -24.74
C THR A 88 -4.17 -15.45 -24.48
N HIS A 89 -5.09 -15.16 -23.54
CA HIS A 89 -5.54 -13.80 -23.24
C HIS A 89 -4.47 -13.03 -22.44
N PRO A 90 -4.13 -11.77 -22.79
CA PRO A 90 -3.11 -10.98 -22.07
C PRO A 90 -3.36 -10.86 -20.56
N LEU A 91 -4.62 -10.82 -20.14
CA LEU A 91 -5.00 -10.86 -18.71
C LEU A 91 -4.48 -12.09 -17.97
N TYR A 92 -4.48 -13.26 -18.59
CA TYR A 92 -3.93 -14.48 -17.97
C TYR A 92 -2.43 -14.32 -17.67
N LYS A 93 -1.68 -13.79 -18.64
CA LYS A 93 -0.26 -13.49 -18.46
C LYS A 93 -0.04 -12.45 -17.35
N GLY A 94 -0.89 -11.44 -17.26
CA GLY A 94 -0.91 -10.47 -16.16
C GLY A 94 -1.07 -11.12 -14.80
N LEU A 95 -2.02 -12.05 -14.67
CA LEU A 95 -2.25 -12.81 -13.44
C LEU A 95 -1.05 -13.66 -13.04
N VAL A 96 -0.44 -14.36 -13.99
CA VAL A 96 0.77 -15.15 -13.74
C VAL A 96 1.91 -14.26 -13.25
N LEU A 97 2.09 -13.07 -13.84
CA LEU A 97 3.11 -12.10 -13.39
C LEU A 97 2.82 -11.56 -12.00
N ALA A 98 1.55 -11.30 -11.67
CA ALA A 98 1.14 -10.88 -10.33
C ALA A 98 1.49 -11.94 -9.28
N VAL A 99 1.12 -13.21 -9.53
CA VAL A 99 1.43 -14.33 -8.63
C VAL A 99 2.95 -14.51 -8.48
N LYS A 100 3.71 -14.42 -9.57
CA LYS A 100 5.19 -14.46 -9.52
C LYS A 100 5.77 -13.31 -8.71
N THR A 101 5.18 -12.13 -8.79
CA THR A 101 5.62 -10.95 -8.03
C THR A 101 5.40 -11.13 -6.53
N LEU A 102 4.25 -11.69 -6.13
CA LEU A 102 3.92 -11.97 -4.74
C LEU A 102 4.77 -13.10 -4.14
N ASN A 103 5.09 -14.13 -4.95
CA ASN A 103 5.88 -15.29 -4.54
C ASN A 103 7.40 -15.13 -4.77
N ALA A 104 7.87 -13.97 -5.24
CA ALA A 104 9.29 -13.74 -5.46
C ALA A 104 10.04 -13.75 -4.12
N SER A 105 11.18 -14.46 -4.07
CA SER A 105 11.98 -14.60 -2.85
C SER A 105 12.89 -13.40 -2.59
N THR A 106 13.10 -12.53 -3.58
CA THR A 106 13.98 -11.36 -3.52
C THR A 106 13.29 -10.11 -4.05
N ARG A 107 13.77 -8.93 -3.64
CA ARG A 107 13.21 -7.64 -4.07
C ARG A 107 13.50 -7.35 -5.54
N GLU A 108 14.64 -7.79 -6.04
CA GLU A 108 15.06 -7.63 -7.43
C GLU A 108 14.15 -8.42 -8.36
N GLU A 109 13.84 -9.68 -8.00
CA GLU A 109 12.90 -10.49 -8.77
C GLU A 109 11.48 -9.95 -8.72
N GLN A 110 11.05 -9.51 -7.54
CA GLN A 110 9.76 -8.85 -7.35
C GLN A 110 9.64 -7.60 -8.25
N ALA A 111 10.64 -6.72 -8.23
CA ALA A 111 10.67 -5.53 -9.08
C ALA A 111 10.69 -5.89 -10.57
N ARG A 112 11.43 -6.93 -10.97
CA ARG A 112 11.47 -7.43 -12.36
C ARG A 112 10.10 -7.91 -12.83
N PHE A 113 9.40 -8.72 -12.05
CA PHE A 113 8.07 -9.22 -12.42
C PHE A 113 7.02 -8.12 -12.39
N LEU A 114 7.08 -7.21 -11.41
CA LEU A 114 6.20 -6.06 -11.33
C LEU A 114 6.38 -5.13 -12.54
N LYS A 115 7.61 -4.89 -12.97
CA LYS A 115 7.89 -4.12 -14.19
C LYS A 115 7.27 -4.79 -15.42
N GLN A 116 7.44 -6.11 -15.58
CA GLN A 116 6.83 -6.84 -16.70
C GLN A 116 5.29 -6.76 -16.67
N TYR A 117 4.69 -6.80 -15.48
CA TYR A 117 3.26 -6.61 -15.29
C TYR A 117 2.81 -5.22 -15.76
N PHE A 118 3.51 -4.15 -15.35
CA PHE A 118 3.17 -2.79 -15.78
C PHE A 118 3.41 -2.55 -17.27
N ASP A 119 4.49 -3.09 -17.84
CA ASP A 119 4.75 -3.01 -19.29
C ASP A 119 3.63 -3.68 -20.10
N LEU A 120 3.06 -4.78 -19.57
CA LEU A 120 1.90 -5.45 -20.16
C LEU A 120 0.62 -4.63 -19.97
N ALA A 121 0.36 -4.16 -18.75
CA ALA A 121 -0.83 -3.36 -18.43
C ALA A 121 -0.90 -2.06 -19.24
N ALA A 122 0.24 -1.41 -19.46
CA ALA A 122 0.34 -0.20 -20.27
C ALA A 122 0.10 -0.48 -21.75
N ARG A 123 0.62 -1.59 -22.28
CA ARG A 123 0.42 -2.01 -23.68
C ARG A 123 -1.03 -2.34 -23.99
N GLU A 124 -1.69 -3.02 -23.06
CA GLU A 124 -3.09 -3.44 -23.18
C GLU A 124 -4.08 -2.39 -22.65
N VAL A 125 -3.57 -1.24 -22.17
CA VAL A 125 -4.34 -0.10 -21.65
C VAL A 125 -5.41 -0.51 -20.62
N TRP A 126 -5.03 -1.35 -19.65
CA TRP A 126 -5.99 -1.83 -18.63
C TRP A 126 -6.57 -0.70 -17.77
N THR A 127 -5.78 0.36 -17.57
CA THR A 127 -6.20 1.58 -16.89
C THR A 127 -5.62 2.79 -17.59
N THR A 128 -6.31 3.92 -17.53
CA THR A 128 -5.81 5.20 -18.03
C THR A 128 -5.62 6.14 -16.85
N GLY A 129 -4.37 6.52 -16.60
CA GLY A 129 -4.04 7.52 -15.57
C GLY A 129 -4.45 8.91 -16.03
N ILE A 130 -5.33 9.58 -15.26
CA ILE A 130 -5.75 10.96 -15.55
C ILE A 130 -4.72 11.95 -15.01
N CYS A 131 -4.31 11.76 -13.76
CA CYS A 131 -3.29 12.56 -13.11
C CYS A 131 -2.64 11.77 -11.98
N THR A 132 -1.42 12.15 -11.61
CA THR A 132 -0.82 11.69 -10.36
C THR A 132 -1.44 12.45 -9.18
N ARG A 133 -1.48 11.82 -8.00
CA ARG A 133 -1.97 12.48 -6.78
C ARG A 133 -1.09 13.69 -6.48
N GLY A 134 -1.72 14.83 -6.20
CA GLY A 134 -1.02 16.02 -5.75
C GLY A 134 -0.43 15.86 -4.34
N PHE A 135 0.53 16.72 -4.02
CA PHE A 135 1.06 16.86 -2.66
C PHE A 135 -0.06 17.21 -1.69
N GLN A 136 -0.06 16.57 -0.52
CA GLN A 136 -1.02 16.85 0.54
C GLN A 136 -0.35 17.68 1.64
N PRO A 137 -0.58 19.00 1.69
CA PRO A 137 0.01 19.82 2.73
C PRO A 137 -0.57 19.46 4.10
N VAL A 138 0.30 19.33 5.09
CA VAL A 138 -0.08 19.14 6.50
C VAL A 138 0.22 20.43 7.25
N ILE A 139 -0.74 20.89 8.03
CA ILE A 139 -0.59 22.09 8.87
C ILE A 139 -0.30 21.63 10.29
N VAL A 140 0.84 22.08 10.82
CA VAL A 140 1.29 21.74 12.18
C VAL A 140 1.26 23.00 13.04
N LYS A 141 0.63 22.90 14.22
CA LYS A 141 0.59 24.02 15.18
C LYS A 141 2.00 24.36 15.64
N HIS A 142 2.29 25.66 15.76
CA HIS A 142 3.56 26.10 16.34
C HIS A 142 3.73 25.55 17.77
N GLY A 143 4.94 25.13 18.12
CA GLY A 143 5.22 24.44 19.39
C GLY A 143 4.95 22.94 19.38
N PHE A 144 4.25 22.41 18.38
CA PHE A 144 4.14 20.97 18.16
C PHE A 144 5.40 20.47 17.44
N LYS A 145 6.19 19.65 18.13
CA LYS A 145 7.52 19.23 17.72
C LYS A 145 7.54 17.75 17.35
N ASN A 146 8.63 17.37 16.69
CA ASN A 146 8.90 16.01 16.22
C ASN A 146 7.95 15.47 15.14
N VAL A 147 7.23 16.36 14.47
CA VAL A 147 6.48 16.00 13.25
C VAL A 147 7.47 15.90 12.08
N PRO A 148 7.54 14.76 11.36
CA PRO A 148 8.37 14.64 10.17
C PRO A 148 8.04 15.72 9.14
N ARG A 149 9.07 16.25 8.47
CA ARG A 149 8.89 17.25 7.42
C ARG A 149 8.17 16.66 6.20
N GLU A 150 8.43 15.39 5.91
CA GLU A 150 7.86 14.64 4.81
C GLU A 150 7.28 13.34 5.34
N GLY A 151 6.18 12.91 4.73
CA GLY A 151 5.46 11.72 5.14
C GLY A 151 4.64 11.16 4.00
N VAL A 152 4.40 9.85 4.06
CA VAL A 152 3.53 9.17 3.11
C VAL A 152 2.11 9.20 3.66
N TYR A 153 1.20 9.89 2.97
CA TYR A 153 -0.22 9.83 3.28
C TYR A 153 -0.90 8.70 2.51
N THR A 154 -1.44 7.73 3.24
CA THR A 154 -2.32 6.71 2.67
C THR A 154 -3.20 6.11 3.75
N TRP A 155 -4.39 5.68 3.35
CA TRP A 155 -5.28 4.89 4.19
C TRP A 155 -4.60 3.60 4.68
N ASP A 156 -3.80 2.97 3.82
CA ASP A 156 -3.14 1.69 4.10
C ASP A 156 -2.12 1.77 5.26
N TYR A 157 -1.54 2.96 5.46
CA TYR A 157 -0.61 3.25 6.56
C TYR A 157 -1.27 4.02 7.69
N LEU A 158 -2.60 4.15 7.64
CA LEU A 158 -3.41 4.85 8.64
C LEU A 158 -2.86 6.24 8.97
N SER A 159 -2.38 6.96 7.95
CA SER A 159 -1.76 8.27 8.14
C SER A 159 -2.69 9.22 8.91
N PRO A 160 -2.19 9.91 9.94
CA PRO A 160 -0.78 10.15 10.27
C PRO A 160 -0.12 9.12 11.20
N ALA A 161 -0.74 7.97 11.53
CA ALA A 161 -0.17 7.00 12.48
C ALA A 161 1.22 6.50 12.07
N ASN A 162 1.47 6.29 10.78
CA ASN A 162 2.79 5.91 10.25
C ASN A 162 3.89 6.99 10.36
N LEU A 163 3.55 8.18 10.84
CA LEU A 163 4.48 9.29 11.00
C LEU A 163 5.02 9.40 12.44
N GLY A 164 4.84 8.36 13.26
CA GLY A 164 5.37 8.28 14.62
C GLY A 164 4.65 9.23 15.58
N LEU A 165 3.32 9.20 15.61
CA LEU A 165 2.49 10.10 16.45
C LEU A 165 2.88 10.07 17.93
N GLU A 166 3.32 8.92 18.43
CA GLU A 166 3.79 8.70 19.78
C GLU A 166 5.05 9.51 20.13
N THR A 167 5.78 9.96 19.12
CA THR A 167 7.00 10.76 19.28
C THR A 167 6.70 12.26 19.34
N TYR A 168 5.47 12.67 19.06
CA TYR A 168 5.09 14.07 18.98
C TYR A 168 4.94 14.65 20.37
N PHE A 169 5.40 15.88 20.56
CA PHE A 169 5.25 16.56 21.83
C PHE A 169 4.98 18.04 21.65
N MET A 170 4.23 18.60 22.59
CA MET A 170 3.96 20.02 22.65
C MET A 170 4.97 20.67 23.58
N VAL A 171 5.70 21.67 23.07
CA VAL A 171 6.47 22.57 23.92
C VAL A 171 5.50 23.61 24.48
N PRO A 172 5.39 23.78 25.82
CA PRO A 172 4.59 24.84 26.41
C PRO A 172 5.06 26.19 25.88
N ASP A 173 4.20 26.85 25.11
CA ASP A 173 4.50 28.18 24.60
C ASP A 173 4.31 29.18 25.75
N ARG A 174 5.41 29.62 26.35
CA ARG A 174 5.39 30.66 27.39
C ARG A 174 5.25 32.07 26.80
N SER A 175 5.20 32.20 25.48
CA SER A 175 5.53 33.45 24.79
C SER A 175 4.42 34.07 23.94
N THR A 176 3.24 33.47 23.72
CA THR A 176 2.19 34.19 22.97
C THR A 176 0.75 33.90 23.40
N PRO A 177 0.10 34.83 24.12
CA PRO A 177 -1.36 34.87 24.27
C PRO A 177 -2.12 35.32 23.00
N GLU A 178 -1.45 35.87 21.98
CA GLU A 178 -2.12 36.68 20.93
C GLU A 178 -1.82 36.29 19.45
N ALA A 179 -1.06 35.23 19.16
CA ALA A 179 -0.72 34.88 17.77
C ALA A 179 -1.83 34.13 16.98
N VAL A 180 -3.09 34.34 17.35
CA VAL A 180 -4.26 33.69 16.75
C VAL A 180 -4.94 34.70 15.83
N ASN A 181 -4.83 34.49 14.51
CA ASN A 181 -5.51 35.25 13.43
C ASN A 181 -4.90 36.61 13.03
N THR A 182 -3.59 36.67 12.77
CA THR A 182 -3.03 37.84 12.08
C THR A 182 -2.98 37.62 10.56
N PRO A 183 -3.15 38.66 9.71
CA PRO A 183 -2.98 38.57 8.25
C PRO A 183 -1.59 38.05 7.83
N GLN A 184 -0.61 38.17 8.72
CA GLN A 184 0.74 37.64 8.54
C GLN A 184 0.75 36.11 8.54
N THR A 185 -0.06 35.47 9.41
CA THR A 185 -0.20 34.00 9.44
C THR A 185 -0.75 33.46 8.13
N GLU A 186 -1.76 34.12 7.55
CA GLU A 186 -2.33 33.73 6.25
C GLU A 186 -1.29 33.86 5.13
N THR A 187 -0.55 34.96 5.11
CA THR A 187 0.51 35.19 4.10
C THR A 187 1.62 34.14 4.19
N LEU A 188 2.04 33.80 5.41
CA LEU A 188 3.04 32.76 5.65
C LEU A 188 2.53 31.37 5.25
N LEU A 189 1.27 31.04 5.58
CA LEU A 189 0.65 29.78 5.19
C LEU A 189 0.56 29.66 3.66
N ARG A 190 0.11 30.71 2.98
CA ARG A 190 0.02 30.75 1.51
C ARG A 190 1.40 30.56 0.88
N LYS A 191 2.42 31.26 1.39
CA LYS A 191 3.81 31.12 0.92
C LYS A 191 4.34 29.70 1.12
N ALA A 192 4.04 29.07 2.25
CA ALA A 192 4.46 27.69 2.54
C ALA A 192 3.76 26.67 1.63
N ILE A 193 2.46 26.83 1.37
CA ILE A 193 1.73 25.95 0.45
C ILE A 193 2.31 26.06 -0.97
N LEU A 194 2.55 27.28 -1.45
CA LEU A 194 3.11 27.50 -2.78
C LEU A 194 4.52 26.92 -2.92
N SER A 195 5.37 27.05 -1.90
CA SER A 195 6.72 26.48 -1.95
C SER A 195 6.70 24.95 -1.95
N CYS A 196 5.79 24.30 -1.22
CA CYS A 196 5.58 22.85 -1.28
C CYS A 196 5.16 22.39 -2.69
N ILE A 197 4.26 23.12 -3.35
CA ILE A 197 3.83 22.82 -4.72
C ILE A 197 5.00 22.95 -5.71
N GLU A 198 5.81 24.00 -5.59
CA GLU A 198 6.99 24.21 -6.45
C GLU A 198 8.06 23.14 -6.27
N GLN A 199 8.37 22.76 -5.02
CA GLN A 199 9.28 21.65 -4.72
C GLN A 199 8.78 20.35 -5.32
N GLY A 200 7.47 20.12 -5.21
CA GLY A 200 6.81 18.98 -5.82
C GLY A 200 6.98 18.90 -7.33
N LYS A 201 6.78 20.02 -8.04
CA LYS A 201 7.01 20.09 -9.49
C LYS A 201 8.45 19.75 -9.88
N LYS A 202 9.44 20.20 -9.11
CA LYS A 202 10.85 19.90 -9.38
C LYS A 202 11.17 18.40 -9.24
N GLN A 203 10.61 17.74 -8.23
CA GLN A 203 10.81 16.29 -8.03
C GLN A 203 10.17 15.45 -9.15
N THR A 204 8.98 15.82 -9.63
CA THR A 204 8.29 15.08 -10.71
C THR A 204 9.07 15.13 -12.04
N VAL A 205 9.75 16.24 -12.35
CA VAL A 205 10.53 16.39 -13.59
C VAL A 205 11.85 15.62 -13.54
N SER A 206 12.56 15.66 -12.40
CA SER A 206 13.85 14.96 -12.26
C SER A 206 13.71 13.43 -12.29
N HIS A 207 12.58 12.88 -11.83
CA HIS A 207 12.37 11.42 -11.77
C HIS A 207 12.03 10.80 -13.15
N LEU A 208 11.66 11.60 -14.14
CA LEU A 208 11.40 11.17 -15.53
C LEU A 208 12.67 11.13 -16.39
N GLN A 209 13.81 11.65 -15.92
CA GLN A 209 15.05 11.78 -16.70
C GLN A 209 16.18 10.82 -16.32
N HIS A 210 16.03 10.01 -15.25
CA HIS A 210 17.06 9.02 -14.89
C HIS A 210 16.61 7.58 -15.18
N PRO A 211 17.17 6.91 -16.21
CA PRO A 211 17.12 5.46 -16.30
C PRO A 211 18.04 4.88 -15.20
N THR A 212 17.42 4.16 -14.26
CA THR A 212 17.99 3.04 -13.49
C THR A 212 19.51 2.97 -13.37
N SER A 213 20.11 3.59 -12.34
CA SER A 213 21.50 3.33 -11.97
C SER A 213 21.77 3.41 -10.46
N SER A 214 20.85 2.93 -9.62
CA SER A 214 21.06 2.85 -8.16
C SER A 214 20.82 1.44 -7.60
N ALA A 215 21.16 0.40 -8.38
CA ALA A 215 21.13 -1.00 -7.95
C ALA A 215 22.50 -1.52 -7.46
N ALA A 216 23.40 -0.64 -7.04
CA ALA A 216 24.77 -1.01 -6.68
C ALA A 216 25.23 -0.33 -5.39
N ARG A 217 24.52 -0.53 -4.27
CA ARG A 217 25.06 -0.30 -2.91
C ARG A 217 24.16 -0.80 -1.77
N GLU A 218 23.68 -2.05 -1.85
CA GLU A 218 23.17 -2.76 -0.66
C GLU A 218 23.74 -4.17 -0.65
N ARG A 219 25.01 -4.27 -0.27
CA ARG A 219 25.69 -5.55 -0.06
C ARG A 219 26.56 -5.46 1.18
N GLU A 220 26.00 -4.95 2.28
CA GLU A 220 26.70 -4.87 3.56
C GLU A 220 25.69 -4.75 4.72
N ASP A 221 24.74 -5.68 4.86
CA ASP A 221 23.99 -5.79 6.14
C ASP A 221 23.29 -7.14 6.40
N GLN A 222 23.78 -8.23 5.81
CA GLN A 222 23.26 -9.59 6.10
C GLN A 222 23.63 -10.09 7.52
N SER A 223 24.54 -9.41 8.23
CA SER A 223 24.94 -9.79 9.60
C SER A 223 23.97 -9.34 10.69
N SER A 224 23.14 -8.32 10.46
CA SER A 224 22.25 -7.78 11.49
C SER A 224 20.99 -8.64 11.70
N ALA A 225 20.45 -9.23 10.63
CA ALA A 225 19.23 -10.05 10.71
C ALA A 225 19.41 -11.34 11.54
N MET A 226 20.59 -11.99 11.43
CA MET A 226 20.88 -13.18 12.25
C MET A 226 21.03 -12.84 13.73
N LEU A 227 21.68 -11.72 14.06
CA LEU A 227 21.85 -11.28 15.45
C LEU A 227 20.50 -10.98 16.11
N VAL A 228 19.58 -10.34 15.38
CA VAL A 228 18.21 -10.08 15.87
C VAL A 228 17.48 -11.40 16.13
N LEU A 229 17.56 -12.37 15.21
CA LEU A 229 16.90 -13.67 15.38
C LEU A 229 17.45 -14.44 16.60
N TYR A 230 18.77 -14.52 16.77
CA TYR A 230 19.37 -15.20 17.92
C TYR A 230 19.04 -14.50 19.24
N SER A 231 18.98 -13.17 19.26
CA SER A 231 18.59 -12.42 20.46
C SER A 231 17.15 -12.70 20.89
N ALA A 232 16.22 -12.80 19.92
CA ALA A 232 14.82 -13.10 20.19
C ALA A 232 14.63 -14.53 20.73
N VAL A 233 15.30 -15.53 20.12
CA VAL A 233 15.26 -16.93 20.59
C VAL A 233 15.90 -17.05 21.98
N GLY A 234 17.01 -16.34 22.22
CA GLY A 234 17.67 -16.30 23.53
C GLY A 234 16.77 -15.75 24.63
N LEU A 235 16.08 -14.63 24.38
CA LEU A 235 15.12 -14.04 25.31
C LEU A 235 13.96 -15.00 25.61
N LEU A 236 13.45 -15.70 24.61
CA LEU A 236 12.39 -16.68 24.78
C LEU A 236 12.83 -17.86 25.66
N LEU A 237 14.03 -18.40 25.41
CA LEU A 237 14.60 -19.48 26.23
C LEU A 237 14.83 -19.05 27.68
N ILE A 238 15.40 -17.86 27.90
CA ILE A 238 15.61 -17.31 29.25
C ILE A 238 14.26 -17.12 29.97
N GLY A 239 13.25 -16.59 29.28
CA GLY A 239 11.91 -16.46 29.81
C GLY A 239 11.31 -17.81 30.22
N LEU A 240 11.49 -18.84 29.40
CA LEU A 240 11.01 -20.21 29.69
C LEU A 240 11.72 -20.83 30.89
N ILE A 241 13.03 -20.59 31.04
CA ILE A 241 13.83 -21.05 32.19
C ILE A 241 13.36 -20.35 33.47
N LEU A 242 13.21 -19.02 33.45
CA LEU A 242 12.74 -18.25 34.61
C LEU A 242 11.32 -18.64 35.01
N LEU A 243 10.43 -18.86 34.03
CA LEU A 243 9.07 -19.34 34.27
C LEU A 243 9.08 -20.73 34.92
N SER A 244 10.02 -21.59 34.52
CA SER A 244 10.16 -22.95 35.06
C SER A 244 10.59 -22.94 36.53
N PHE A 245 11.48 -22.03 36.92
CA PHE A 245 11.86 -21.85 38.33
C PHE A 245 10.72 -21.25 39.17
N ARG A 246 9.97 -20.30 38.61
CA ARG A 246 8.84 -19.66 39.28
C ARG A 246 7.66 -20.63 39.47
N TYR A 247 7.42 -21.51 38.50
CA TYR A 247 6.27 -22.40 38.45
C TYR A 247 6.69 -23.84 38.12
N PRO A 248 7.17 -24.62 39.10
CA PRO A 248 7.69 -25.98 38.88
C PRO A 248 6.66 -26.96 38.29
N PHE A 249 5.37 -26.67 38.45
CA PHE A 249 4.28 -27.45 37.86
C PHE A 249 4.23 -27.38 36.33
N ILE A 250 4.66 -26.25 35.73
CA ILE A 250 4.68 -26.07 34.27
C ILE A 250 5.79 -26.94 33.67
N LEU A 251 6.98 -26.96 34.28
CA LEU A 251 8.11 -27.78 33.83
C LEU A 251 7.75 -29.27 33.78
N ARG A 252 7.08 -29.78 34.83
CA ARG A 252 6.62 -31.18 34.87
C ARG A 252 5.67 -31.51 33.71
N ARG A 253 4.73 -30.63 33.38
CA ARG A 253 3.81 -30.83 32.25
C ARG A 253 4.53 -30.75 30.90
N LEU A 254 5.48 -29.81 30.76
CA LEU A 254 6.24 -29.63 29.53
C LEU A 254 7.13 -30.85 29.23
N CYS A 255 7.81 -31.39 30.25
CA CYS A 255 8.64 -32.60 30.12
C CYS A 255 7.82 -33.85 29.73
N ILE A 256 6.54 -33.91 30.09
CA ILE A 256 5.64 -35.03 29.71
C ILE A 256 5.09 -34.81 28.30
N MET A 257 4.80 -33.57 27.89
CA MET A 257 4.25 -33.26 26.57
C MET A 257 5.28 -33.31 25.44
N ILE A 258 6.54 -32.93 25.66
CA ILE A 258 7.56 -32.89 24.60
C ILE A 258 7.75 -34.25 23.91
N PRO A 259 7.91 -35.38 24.63
CA PRO A 259 8.03 -36.69 24.00
C PRO A 259 6.80 -37.06 23.18
N GLN A 260 5.60 -36.73 23.66
CA GLN A 260 4.35 -37.02 22.95
C GLN A 260 4.24 -36.22 21.65
N LEU A 261 4.62 -34.95 21.66
CA LEU A 261 4.63 -34.10 20.46
C LEU A 261 5.68 -34.55 19.44
N LEU A 262 6.85 -35.00 19.90
CA LEU A 262 7.89 -35.57 19.02
C LEU A 262 7.43 -36.85 18.34
N ILE A 263 6.74 -37.74 19.06
CA ILE A 263 6.19 -38.98 18.51
C ILE A 263 5.11 -38.69 17.46
N ILE A 264 4.28 -37.67 17.65
CA ILE A 264 3.22 -37.30 16.69
C ILE A 264 3.79 -36.56 15.46
N SER A 265 4.96 -35.92 15.59
CA SER A 265 5.59 -35.13 14.54
C SER A 265 6.43 -35.94 13.54
N ILE A 266 6.73 -37.21 13.84
CA ILE A 266 7.46 -38.15 12.97
C ILE A 266 6.45 -39.02 12.22
#